data_AF-S0JGL5-F1
#
_entry.id   AF-S0JGL5-F1
#
_cell.length_a   1.000
_cell.length_b   1.000
_cell.length_c   1.000
_cell.angle_alpha   90.00
_cell.angle_beta   90.00
_cell.angle_gamma   90.00
#
_symmetry.space_group_name_H-M   'P 1'
#
loop_
_entity.id
_entity.type
_entity.pdbx_description
1 polymer ?
#
loop_
_entity_poly.entity_id
_entity_poly.type
_entity_poly.pdbx_seq_one_letter_code
_entity_poly.pdbx_strand_id
1 'polypeptide(L)' 'MTRFERDLKAAKEGNGIEILAGRKAELDRLWKEGKACKNGFRRQCIAQEYTRLKAEYDKIDALF' A
#
# COMPACT_ATOMS: atom_id res chain seq x y z
N MET A 1 -11.76 -4.67 12.67
CA MET A 1 -11.62 -4.15 11.29
C MET A 1 -10.15 -3.88 11.01
N THR A 2 -9.57 -4.53 10.00
CA THR A 2 -8.18 -4.29 9.56
C THR A 2 -8.03 -2.89 8.94
N ARG A 3 -6.80 -2.40 8.76
CA ARG A 3 -6.57 -1.12 8.06
C ARG A 3 -7.12 -1.15 6.64
N PHE A 4 -6.91 -2.26 5.92
CA PHE A 4 -7.48 -2.46 4.59
C PHE A 4 -9.00 -2.35 4.57
N GLU A 5 -9.69 -3.02 5.48
CA GLU A 5 -11.16 -2.98 5.55
C GLU A 5 -11.69 -1.57 5.83
N ARG A 6 -11.02 -0.80 6.69
CA ARG A 6 -11.38 0.60 6.95
C ARG A 6 -11.21 1.46 5.71
N ASP A 7 -10.06 1.33 5.04
CA ASP A 7 -9.74 2.09 3.84
C ASP A 7 -10.69 1.74 2.68
N LEU A 8 -11.02 0.45 2.52
CA LEU A 8 -11.99 -0.02 1.54
C LEU A 8 -13.40 0.54 1.80
N LYS A 9 -13.82 0.58 3.07
CA LYS A 9 -15.10 1.18 3.46
C LYS A 9 -15.11 2.68 3.16
N ALA A 10 -14.09 3.41 3.60
CA ALA A 10 -13.97 4.85 3.37
C ALA A 10 -13.94 5.19 1.87
N ALA A 11 -13.25 4.38 1.05
CA ALA A 11 -13.25 4.55 -0.39
C ALA A 11 -14.65 4.40 -0.98
N LYS A 12 -15.42 3.36 -0.60
CA LYS A 12 -16.81 3.17 -1.01
C LYS A 12 -17.75 4.31 -0.57
N GLU A 13 -17.42 4.98 0.52
CA GLU A 13 -18.17 6.12 1.06
C GLU A 13 -17.79 7.46 0.41
N GLY A 14 -16.91 7.45 -0.62
CA GLY A 14 -16.56 8.63 -1.41
C GLY A 14 -15.17 9.22 -1.14
N ASN A 15 -14.42 8.68 -0.17
CA ASN A 15 -13.07 9.15 0.16
C ASN A 15 -11.96 8.42 -0.62
N GLY A 16 -12.28 7.85 -1.78
CA GLY A 16 -11.36 7.00 -2.55
C GLY A 16 -10.04 7.66 -2.91
N ILE A 17 -10.08 8.91 -3.38
CA ILE A 17 -8.90 9.66 -3.84
C ILE A 17 -7.88 9.85 -2.69
N GLU A 18 -8.33 10.27 -1.51
CA GLU A 18 -7.45 10.50 -0.37
C GLU A 18 -6.83 9.19 0.14
N ILE A 19 -7.63 8.13 0.21
CA ILE A 19 -7.17 6.79 0.59
C ILE A 19 -6.11 6.28 -0.40
N LEU A 20 -6.36 6.39 -1.70
CA LEU A 20 -5.41 5.98 -2.74
C LEU A 20 -4.13 6.81 -2.68
N ALA A 21 -4.22 8.13 -2.49
CA ALA A 21 -3.05 8.99 -2.34
C ALA A 21 -2.16 8.58 -1.16
N GLY A 22 -2.76 8.33 0.01
CA GLY A 22 -2.03 7.88 1.20
C GLY A 22 -1.38 6.51 1.02
N ARG A 23 -2.11 5.56 0.42
CA ARG A 23 -1.59 4.22 0.14
C ARG A 23 -0.47 4.23 -0.90
N LYS A 24 -0.56 5.08 -1.94
CA LYS A 24 0.50 5.26 -2.94
C LYS A 24 1.77 5.83 -2.30
N ALA A 25 1.64 6.82 -1.41
CA ALA A 25 2.79 7.36 -0.68
C ALA A 25 3.49 6.31 0.20
N GLU A 26 2.73 5.41 0.81
CA GLU A 26 3.29 4.29 1.59
C GLU A 26 4.05 3.28 0.71
N LEU A 27 3.49 2.94 -0.45
CA LEU A 27 4.16 2.10 -1.44
C LEU A 27 5.46 2.73 -1.94
N ASP A 28 5.44 4.03 -2.26
CA ASP A 28 6.64 4.77 -2.69
C ASP A 28 7.71 4.79 -1.60
N ARG A 29 7.31 4.93 -0.33
CA ARG A 29 8.24 4.86 0.82
C ARG A 29 8.90 3.49 0.89
N LEU A 30 8.14 2.41 0.85
CA LEU A 30 8.67 1.04 0.91
C LEU A 30 9.57 0.74 -0.29
N TRP A 31 9.21 1.21 -1.48
CA TRP A 31 10.03 1.05 -2.67
C TRP A 31 11.39 1.76 -2.52
N LYS A 32 11.39 3.01 -2.04
CA LYS A 32 12.63 3.76 -1.77
C LYS A 32 13.47 3.09 -0.69
N GLU A 33 12.85 2.62 0.40
CA GLU A 33 13.53 1.90 1.47
C GLU A 33 14.16 0.60 0.95
N GLY A 34 13.42 -0.18 0.17
CA GLY A 34 13.91 -1.41 -0.45
C GLY A 34 15.10 -1.18 -1.38
N LYS A 35 15.09 -0.09 -2.17
CA LYS A 35 16.22 0.30 -3.02
C LYS A 35 17.46 0.71 -2.22
N ALA A 36 17.29 1.41 -1.10
CA ALA A 36 18.40 1.84 -0.25
C ALA A 36 18.91 0.71 0.67
N CYS A 37 18.14 -0.38 0.84
CA CYS A 37 18.47 -1.44 1.78
C CYS A 37 19.61 -2.34 1.28
N LYS A 38 20.77 -2.26 1.96
CA LYS A 38 21.93 -3.13 1.70
C LYS A 38 21.76 -4.55 2.23
N ASN A 39 20.88 -4.75 3.23
CA ASN A 39 20.62 -6.05 3.81
C ASN A 39 19.61 -6.83 2.94
N GLY A 40 20.06 -7.96 2.37
CA GLY A 40 19.25 -8.76 1.45
C GLY A 40 17.98 -9.34 2.06
N PHE A 41 18.05 -9.85 3.29
CA PHE A 41 16.90 -10.38 4.01
C PHE A 41 15.85 -9.30 4.29
N ARG A 42 16.29 -8.15 4.85
CA ARG A 42 15.39 -7.02 5.10
C ARG A 42 14.75 -6.51 3.80
N ARG A 43 15.51 -6.45 2.71
CA ARG A 43 14.99 -6.08 1.39
C ARG A 43 13.90 -7.05 0.90
N GLN A 44 14.06 -8.35 1.13
CA GLN A 44 13.02 -9.34 0.82
C GLN A 44 11.76 -9.11 1.65
N CYS A 45 11.88 -8.85 2.96
CA CYS A 45 10.73 -8.52 3.81
C CYS A 45 9.99 -7.26 3.32
N ILE A 46 10.74 -6.20 2.98
CA ILE A 46 10.17 -4.96 2.41
C ILE A 46 9.44 -5.25 1.10
N ALA A 47 10.02 -6.08 0.22
CA ALA A 47 9.38 -6.45 -1.05
C ALA A 47 8.10 -7.27 -0.86
N GLN A 48 8.08 -8.18 0.12
CA GLN A 48 6.87 -8.94 0.48
C GLN A 48 5.77 -8.01 1.01
N GLU A 49 6.12 -7.07 1.88
CA GLU A 49 5.18 -6.09 2.40
C GLU A 49 4.65 -5.16 1.30
N TYR A 50 5.53 -4.64 0.44
CA TYR A 50 5.14 -3.85 -0.72
C TYR A 50 4.14 -4.61 -1.60
N THR A 51 4.42 -5.89 -1.91
CA THR A 51 3.54 -6.72 -2.74
C THR A 51 2.16 -6.88 -2.11
N ARG A 52 2.10 -7.14 -0.79
CA ARG A 52 0.84 -7.25 -0.06
C ARG A 52 0.05 -5.95 -0.10
N LEU A 53 0.69 -4.82 0.20
CA LEU A 53 0.03 -3.51 0.22
C LEU A 53 -0.36 -3.04 -1.19
N LYS A 54 0.40 -3.40 -2.22
CA LYS A 54 0.06 -3.10 -3.62
C LYS A 54 -1.19 -3.85 -4.05
N ALA A 55 -1.31 -5.13 -3.68
CA ALA A 55 -2.52 -5.91 -3.94
C ALA A 55 -3.75 -5.33 -3.19
N GLU A 56 -3.57 -4.79 -1.99
CA GLU A 56 -4.64 -4.06 -1.28
C GLU A 56 -5.00 -2.74 -1.98
N TYR A 57 -4.00 -1.95 -2.39
CA TYR A 57 -4.20 -0.72 -3.17
C TYR A 57 -4.99 -1.01 -4.44
N ASP A 58 -4.58 -2.01 -5.22
CA ASP A 58 -5.20 -2.34 -6.51
C ASP A 58 -6.69 -2.72 -6.37
N LYS A 59 -7.05 -3.35 -5.24
CA LYS A 59 -8.47 -3.65 -4.93
C LYS A 59 -9.29 -2.40 -4.64
N ILE A 60 -8.68 -1.37 -4.04
CA ILE A 60 -9.35 -0.09 -3.77
C ILE A 60 -9.41 0.73 -5.07
N ASP A 61 -8.33 0.73 -5.84
CA ASP A 61 -8.20 1.46 -7.11
C ASP A 61 -9.25 0.97 -8.11
N ALA A 62 -9.47 -0.35 -8.19
CA ALA A 62 -10.47 -0.97 -9.05
C ALA A 62 -11.94 -0.62 -8.70
N LEU A 63 -12.20 0.14 -7.63
CA LEU A 63 -13.54 0.70 -7.37
C LEU A 63 -13.84 1.95 -8.20
N PHE A 64 -12.83 2.50 -8.89
CA PHE A 64 -12.89 3.74 -9.67
C PHE A 64 -12.24 3.54 -11.06
#